data_AF-A0A1V9YXJ5-F1
#
_entry.id   AF-A0A1V9YXJ5-F1
#
_cell.length_a   1.000
_cell.length_b   1.000
_cell.length_c   1.000
_cell.angle_alpha   90.00
_cell.angle_beta   90.00
_cell.angle_gamma   90.00
#
_symmetry.space_group_name_H-M   'P 1'
#
loop_
_entity.id
_entity.type
_entity.pdbx_description
1 polymer ?
#
loop_
_entity_poly.entity_id
_entity_poly.type
_entity_poly.pdbx_seq_one_letter_code
_entity_poly.pdbx_strand_id
1 'polypeptide(L)'
;MTAVLTQNGTLSVPLDQGLTLIAQSLGPFGTVTMRRVAYPKSLVSWHREASGGLLSRLGTANESVSEAYDIAGSSISLASVPATWHATAYLGGDLTCPLQALDVGTGIFFSNEGVCVGHKEDVIMANELIVSEALLAVGFTLDISGTCAHSSMGMAAACENLLRQSHKLVKTAYTTADLIAAAAMAEGPQHDIQTTVPVALTQFVQNSSGTFFVHTNVLNPADPTFHVYGWLYLIEWLQGVREVVEFAGKKSAITALSSRNAVHVGPVNPLEVPVNVAYFGRSVLLYVSSILLLVACLACTYIVATKGCIEGFNMFSINRVTGLVWIGRPLLVLRGTTAICLLSTAKLDLAENNGFYHFISEPQSWFTTIMATGEVSWLVYILNDTFSIITKQHTAIYADASSILMWVASAVWSLLVPVQHRITVARSCTVVSVDNQIVCRSGIVAIGNFQRFCGLFTLATTLVPLTYLVQRCRFPLLADTGLRTNWLYATAYHHYKQDGWVYNNVYHIDRASAAFNGLLSMPWGKADTVVLDIKTWRLFVRSAVCLDMTTPPHLAHTIPLI
;
A
#
# COMPACT_ATOMS: atom_id res chain seq x y z
N MET A 1 -13.52 -49.50 18.57
CA MET A 1 -12.53 -48.64 17.89
C MET A 1 -11.11 -49.17 18.06
N THR A 2 -10.57 -49.27 19.27
CA THR A 2 -9.16 -49.65 19.51
C THR A 2 -8.77 -51.00 18.93
N ALA A 3 -9.60 -52.04 19.08
CA ALA A 3 -9.33 -53.35 18.46
C ALA A 3 -9.23 -53.29 16.92
N VAL A 4 -10.00 -52.40 16.28
CA VAL A 4 -9.96 -52.18 14.83
C VAL A 4 -8.67 -51.46 14.43
N LEU A 5 -8.25 -50.46 15.21
CA LEU A 5 -6.98 -49.74 15.00
C LEU A 5 -5.77 -50.66 15.16
N THR A 6 -5.82 -51.60 16.10
CA THR A 6 -4.80 -52.64 16.26
C THR A 6 -4.83 -53.63 15.10
N GLN A 7 -6.01 -54.08 14.67
CA GLN A 7 -6.14 -55.01 13.55
C GLN A 7 -5.65 -54.43 12.22
N ASN A 8 -5.86 -53.13 11.98
CA ASN A 8 -5.39 -52.42 10.80
C ASN A 8 -3.93 -51.92 10.92
N GLY A 9 -3.22 -52.26 12.00
CA GLY A 9 -1.81 -51.88 12.20
C GLY A 9 -1.57 -50.40 12.52
N THR A 10 -2.62 -49.59 12.70
CA THR A 10 -2.50 -48.18 13.08
C THR A 10 -2.01 -48.02 14.52
N LEU A 11 -2.31 -48.97 15.40
CA LEU A 11 -1.93 -48.96 16.81
C LEU A 11 -1.18 -50.24 17.18
N SER A 12 0.10 -50.11 17.55
CA SER A 12 0.90 -51.24 18.04
C SER A 12 0.53 -51.61 19.48
N VAL A 13 0.44 -52.91 19.77
CA VAL A 13 0.22 -53.45 21.12
C VAL A 13 1.41 -54.35 21.49
N PRO A 14 2.00 -54.25 22.70
CA PRO A 14 1.61 -53.36 23.80
C PRO A 14 1.82 -51.88 23.45
N LEU A 15 0.97 -51.01 24.02
CA LEU A 15 1.13 -49.57 23.90
C LEU A 15 2.42 -49.15 24.62
N ASP A 16 3.13 -48.18 24.05
CA ASP A 16 4.17 -47.46 24.76
C ASP A 16 3.62 -46.85 26.06
N GLN A 17 4.47 -46.64 27.05
CA GLN A 17 4.08 -46.10 28.36
C GLN A 17 3.40 -44.72 28.22
N GLY A 18 3.87 -43.85 27.31
CA GLY A 18 3.28 -42.54 27.05
C GLY A 18 1.87 -42.66 26.49
N LEU A 19 1.71 -43.48 25.44
CA LEU A 19 0.39 -43.76 24.84
C LEU A 19 -0.57 -44.38 25.86
N THR A 20 -0.06 -45.19 26.79
CA THR A 20 -0.85 -45.74 27.90
C THR A 20 -1.34 -44.65 28.85
N LEU A 21 -0.49 -43.70 29.24
CA LEU A 21 -0.87 -42.55 30.09
C LEU A 21 -1.93 -41.66 29.41
N ILE A 22 -1.83 -41.46 28.09
CA ILE A 22 -2.82 -40.72 27.32
C ILE A 22 -4.15 -41.48 27.24
N ALA A 23 -4.11 -42.79 26.98
CA ALA A 23 -5.30 -43.63 26.99
C ALA A 23 -5.98 -43.66 28.39
N GLN A 24 -5.19 -43.57 29.45
CA GLN A 24 -5.69 -43.45 30.81
C GLN A 24 -6.34 -42.09 31.08
N SER A 25 -5.78 -41.01 30.54
CA SER A 25 -6.24 -39.62 30.75
C SER A 25 -7.47 -39.28 29.90
N LEU A 26 -7.40 -39.46 28.58
CA LEU A 26 -8.46 -39.09 27.64
C LEU A 26 -9.45 -40.24 27.38
N GLY A 27 -8.99 -41.48 27.44
CA GLY A 27 -9.75 -42.66 27.06
C GLY A 27 -9.14 -43.39 25.86
N PRO A 28 -9.76 -44.51 25.42
CA PRO A 28 -9.18 -45.39 24.42
C PRO A 28 -8.99 -44.70 23.06
N PHE A 29 -7.88 -44.99 22.37
CA PHE A 29 -7.61 -44.47 21.03
C PHE A 29 -8.73 -44.78 20.04
N GLY A 30 -9.01 -43.80 19.17
CA GLY A 30 -10.14 -43.79 18.25
C GLY A 30 -11.45 -43.24 18.85
N THR A 31 -11.49 -42.95 20.16
CA THR A 31 -12.61 -42.21 20.78
C THR A 31 -12.30 -40.74 21.05
N VAL A 32 -11.07 -40.31 20.75
CA VAL A 32 -10.62 -38.93 20.96
C VAL A 32 -10.95 -38.12 19.72
N THR A 33 -11.74 -37.06 19.90
CA THR A 33 -12.02 -36.05 18.88
C THR A 33 -11.14 -34.83 19.10
N MET A 34 -10.67 -34.24 18.01
CA MET A 34 -9.89 -33.00 18.04
C MET A 34 -10.74 -31.85 17.51
N ARG A 35 -10.75 -30.73 18.23
CA ARG A 35 -11.47 -29.52 17.82
C ARG A 35 -10.58 -28.30 18.03
N ARG A 36 -10.33 -27.54 16.96
CA ARG A 36 -9.66 -26.24 17.08
C ARG A 36 -10.51 -25.29 17.93
N VAL A 37 -9.88 -24.65 18.89
CA VAL A 37 -10.54 -23.71 19.79
C VAL A 37 -10.46 -22.31 19.20
N ALA A 38 -11.59 -21.61 19.20
CA ALA A 38 -11.66 -20.21 18.78
C ALA A 38 -11.13 -19.31 19.90
N TYR A 39 -10.54 -18.17 19.53
CA TYR A 39 -10.08 -17.17 20.49
C TYR A 39 -11.25 -16.67 21.36
N PRO A 40 -11.10 -16.64 22.70
CA PRO A 40 -12.06 -15.96 23.57
C PRO A 40 -12.21 -14.49 23.16
N LYS A 41 -13.45 -13.99 23.13
CA LYS A 41 -13.72 -12.60 22.70
C LYS A 41 -13.03 -11.57 23.60
N SER A 42 -12.99 -11.84 24.90
CA SER A 42 -12.30 -11.05 25.93
C SER A 42 -10.80 -10.93 25.64
N LEU A 43 -10.17 -12.04 25.28
CA LEU A 43 -8.75 -12.09 24.93
C LEU A 43 -8.46 -11.27 23.66
N VAL A 44 -9.33 -11.36 22.66
CA VAL A 44 -9.20 -10.59 21.40
C VAL A 44 -9.40 -9.09 21.64
N SER A 45 -10.37 -8.69 22.47
CA SER A 45 -10.56 -7.27 22.81
C SER A 45 -9.37 -6.70 23.58
N TRP A 46 -8.89 -7.44 24.59
CA TRP A 46 -7.71 -7.03 25.36
C TRP A 46 -6.48 -6.86 24.46
N HIS A 47 -6.17 -7.85 23.61
CA HIS A 47 -5.03 -7.78 22.69
C HIS A 47 -5.12 -6.57 21.76
N ARG A 48 -6.31 -6.30 21.21
CA ARG A 48 -6.52 -5.15 20.32
C ARG A 48 -6.25 -3.82 21.02
N GLU A 49 -6.72 -3.68 22.27
CA GLU A 49 -6.55 -2.46 23.05
C GLU A 49 -5.11 -2.30 23.53
N ALA A 50 -4.48 -3.37 24.03
CA ALA A 50 -3.11 -3.37 24.51
C ALA A 50 -2.11 -3.11 23.38
N SER A 51 -2.18 -3.88 22.28
CA SER A 51 -1.31 -3.69 21.11
C SER A 51 -1.55 -2.34 20.42
N GLY A 52 -2.81 -1.94 20.24
CA GLY A 52 -3.17 -0.65 19.64
C GLY A 52 -2.72 0.55 20.47
N GLY A 53 -2.88 0.47 21.79
CA GLY A 53 -2.41 1.49 22.74
C GLY A 53 -0.89 1.60 22.75
N LEU A 54 -0.19 0.46 22.78
CA LEU A 54 1.27 0.41 22.74
C LEU A 54 1.83 1.01 21.45
N LEU A 55 1.33 0.56 20.29
CA LEU A 55 1.78 1.07 18.99
C LEU A 55 1.45 2.55 18.80
N SER A 56 0.29 3.02 19.28
CA SER A 56 -0.05 4.43 19.22
C SER A 56 0.92 5.29 20.04
N ARG A 57 1.30 4.84 21.24
CA ARG A 57 2.24 5.56 22.11
C ARG A 57 3.65 5.54 21.54
N LEU A 58 4.10 4.43 20.96
CA LEU A 58 5.39 4.32 20.29
C LEU A 58 5.46 5.21 19.05
N GLY A 59 4.38 5.30 18.26
CA GLY A 59 4.31 6.17 17.09
C GLY A 59 4.34 7.68 17.41
N THR A 60 3.94 8.06 18.62
CA THR A 60 4.00 9.45 19.14
C THR A 60 5.02 9.61 20.26
N ALA A 61 5.99 8.69 20.37
CA ALA A 61 6.94 8.64 21.47
C ALA A 61 7.90 9.85 21.46
N ASN A 62 8.23 10.33 22.66
CA ASN A 62 9.36 11.23 22.86
C ASN A 62 10.69 10.44 22.73
N GLU A 63 11.79 11.17 22.57
CA GLU A 63 13.14 10.60 22.42
C GLU A 63 13.49 9.57 23.51
N SER A 64 13.08 9.82 24.77
CA SER A 64 13.34 8.89 25.88
C SER A 64 12.63 7.53 25.76
N VAL A 65 11.43 7.49 25.17
CA VAL A 65 10.68 6.25 24.94
C VAL A 65 11.24 5.53 23.71
N SER A 66 11.65 6.27 22.68
CA SER A 66 12.33 5.70 21.51
C SER A 66 13.64 5.03 21.90
N GLU A 67 14.49 5.72 22.66
CA GLU A 67 15.78 5.20 23.11
C GLU A 67 15.60 3.95 24.00
N ALA A 68 14.59 3.95 24.88
CA ALA A 68 14.27 2.79 25.70
C ALA A 68 13.82 1.57 24.86
N TYR A 69 13.09 1.80 23.77
CA TYR A 69 12.67 0.75 22.85
C TYR A 69 13.85 0.22 22.03
N ASP A 70 14.71 1.09 21.51
CA ASP A 70 15.89 0.72 20.74
C ASP A 70 16.88 -0.13 21.55
N ILE A 71 17.10 0.24 22.83
CA ILE A 71 17.95 -0.53 23.75
C ILE A 71 17.38 -1.93 24.01
N ALA A 72 16.06 -2.06 24.07
CA ALA A 72 15.39 -3.33 24.32
C ALA A 72 15.27 -4.22 23.06
N GLY A 73 15.47 -3.63 21.88
CA GLY A 73 15.03 -4.09 20.55
C GLY A 73 15.61 -5.39 19.97
N SER A 74 16.12 -6.33 20.77
CA SER A 74 16.56 -7.65 20.28
C SER A 74 15.51 -8.72 20.55
N SER A 75 15.13 -9.48 19.51
CA SER A 75 14.34 -10.70 19.72
C SER A 75 15.22 -11.82 20.26
N ILE A 76 14.77 -12.50 21.30
CA ILE A 76 15.45 -13.64 21.91
C ILE A 76 14.54 -14.86 21.98
N SER A 77 15.14 -16.04 21.96
CA SER A 77 14.43 -17.29 22.19
C SER A 77 14.38 -17.58 23.69
N LEU A 78 13.18 -17.77 24.24
CA LEU A 78 12.98 -18.15 25.63
C LEU A 78 12.35 -19.54 25.72
N ALA A 79 12.91 -20.40 26.55
CA ALA A 79 12.33 -21.67 26.92
C ALA A 79 11.85 -21.60 28.38
N SER A 80 10.74 -22.28 28.70
CA SER A 80 10.04 -22.06 29.97
C SER A 80 9.48 -23.36 30.57
N VAL A 81 9.61 -23.51 31.89
CA VAL A 81 9.09 -24.64 32.67
C VAL A 81 8.18 -24.11 33.78
N PRO A 82 6.91 -24.52 33.85
CA PRO A 82 6.05 -24.25 35.01
C PRO A 82 6.62 -24.88 36.29
N ALA A 83 6.66 -24.12 37.40
CA ALA A 83 7.24 -24.60 38.65
C ALA A 83 6.45 -25.78 39.25
N THR A 84 5.14 -25.83 38.95
CA THR A 84 4.21 -26.87 39.42
C THR A 84 4.52 -28.29 38.94
N TRP A 85 5.37 -28.47 37.91
CA TRP A 85 5.65 -29.79 37.35
C TRP A 85 6.57 -30.64 38.23
N HIS A 86 7.42 -30.03 39.06
CA HIS A 86 8.38 -30.71 39.94
C HIS A 86 9.14 -31.88 39.25
N ALA A 87 9.42 -31.71 37.96
CA ALA A 87 10.00 -32.75 37.11
C ALA A 87 11.53 -32.78 37.26
N THR A 88 12.10 -33.99 37.25
CA THR A 88 13.55 -34.17 37.18
C THR A 88 14.03 -34.42 35.75
N ALA A 89 13.13 -34.85 34.87
CA ALA A 89 13.40 -35.03 33.45
C ALA A 89 12.11 -34.96 32.60
N TYR A 90 12.29 -34.71 31.30
CA TYR A 90 11.22 -34.56 30.32
C TYR A 90 11.34 -35.61 29.21
N LEU A 91 10.19 -36.07 28.71
CA LEU A 91 10.07 -37.18 27.76
C LEU A 91 9.16 -36.83 26.57
N GLY A 92 9.03 -35.53 26.25
CA GLY A 92 8.27 -35.00 25.12
C GLY A 92 6.97 -34.30 25.52
N GLY A 93 6.57 -33.29 24.73
CA GLY A 93 5.36 -32.49 24.97
C GLY A 93 4.15 -32.87 24.12
N ASP A 94 4.36 -33.65 23.06
CA ASP A 94 3.32 -34.06 22.12
C ASP A 94 2.53 -35.27 22.64
N LEU A 95 1.29 -35.02 23.06
CA LEU A 95 0.35 -36.04 23.54
C LEU A 95 -0.08 -37.06 22.47
N THR A 96 0.25 -36.83 21.20
CA THR A 96 0.00 -37.76 20.08
C THR A 96 1.18 -38.68 19.80
N CYS A 97 2.32 -38.46 20.47
CA CYS A 97 3.55 -39.22 20.31
C CYS A 97 3.76 -40.26 21.43
N PRO A 98 4.56 -41.32 21.17
CA PRO A 98 5.13 -42.15 22.23
C PRO A 98 6.14 -41.34 23.06
N LEU A 99 6.57 -41.89 24.20
CA LEU A 99 7.63 -41.27 25.00
C LEU A 99 8.89 -41.07 24.16
N GLN A 100 9.46 -39.88 24.28
CA GLN A 100 10.70 -39.50 23.61
C GLN A 100 11.90 -39.78 24.53
N ALA A 101 13.11 -39.58 23.99
CA ALA A 101 14.34 -39.69 24.76
C ALA A 101 14.34 -38.68 25.93
N LEU A 102 14.96 -39.09 27.04
CA LEU A 102 15.05 -38.28 28.25
C LEU A 102 15.83 -36.99 27.99
N ASP A 103 15.26 -35.87 28.41
CA ASP A 103 15.84 -34.53 28.29
C ASP A 103 15.76 -33.73 29.60
N VAL A 104 16.56 -32.67 29.68
CA VAL A 104 16.66 -31.72 30.81
C VAL A 104 15.75 -30.50 30.58
N GLY A 105 15.37 -30.21 29.34
CA GLY A 105 14.44 -29.15 28.95
C GLY A 105 13.06 -29.67 28.56
N THR A 106 12.06 -28.79 28.48
CA THR A 106 10.72 -29.16 28.02
C THR A 106 10.77 -29.67 26.59
N GLY A 107 10.04 -30.72 26.23
CA GLY A 107 9.92 -31.15 24.85
C GLY A 107 8.92 -30.30 24.07
N ILE A 108 9.06 -30.25 22.74
CA ILE A 108 8.07 -29.63 21.84
C ILE A 108 6.66 -30.17 22.10
N PHE A 109 5.66 -29.27 22.07
CA PHE A 109 4.26 -29.67 22.20
C PHE A 109 3.74 -30.29 20.90
N PHE A 110 2.47 -30.66 20.86
CA PHE A 110 1.87 -31.23 19.65
C PHE A 110 1.97 -30.28 18.45
N SER A 111 2.16 -30.83 17.26
CA SER A 111 2.25 -30.03 16.03
C SER A 111 1.40 -30.64 14.91
N ASN A 112 0.98 -29.80 13.96
CA ASN A 112 0.27 -30.26 12.76
C ASN A 112 1.18 -31.06 11.80
N GLU A 113 2.50 -30.92 11.91
CA GLU A 113 3.46 -31.72 11.15
C GLU A 113 3.55 -33.17 11.65
N GLY A 114 3.08 -33.44 12.88
CA GLY A 114 3.01 -34.80 13.44
C GLY A 114 4.38 -35.44 13.67
N VAL A 115 5.43 -34.63 13.86
CA VAL A 115 6.80 -35.15 14.02
C VAL A 115 7.15 -35.32 15.49
N CYS A 116 7.33 -36.58 15.91
CA CYS A 116 7.76 -36.94 17.26
C CYS A 116 9.29 -36.79 17.42
N VAL A 117 9.78 -35.55 17.47
CA VAL A 117 11.22 -35.26 17.59
C VAL A 117 11.65 -35.15 19.06
N GLY A 118 12.61 -35.97 19.48
CA GLY A 118 13.29 -35.82 20.77
C GLY A 118 14.43 -34.78 20.71
N HIS A 119 14.92 -34.33 21.87
CA HIS A 119 15.99 -33.32 21.96
C HIS A 119 15.68 -31.98 21.29
N LYS A 120 14.39 -31.63 21.28
CA LYS A 120 13.89 -30.34 20.80
C LYS A 120 13.01 -29.74 21.88
N GLU A 121 13.33 -28.50 22.23
CA GLU A 121 12.60 -27.74 23.22
C GLU A 121 11.61 -26.77 22.60
N ASP A 122 10.47 -26.61 23.26
CA ASP A 122 9.50 -25.58 22.91
C ASP A 122 10.05 -24.21 23.31
N VAL A 123 10.01 -23.26 22.38
CA VAL A 123 10.56 -21.92 22.58
C VAL A 123 9.57 -20.85 22.17
N ILE A 124 9.59 -19.73 22.89
CA ILE A 124 8.87 -18.50 22.56
C ILE A 124 9.89 -17.52 21.95
N MET A 125 9.54 -16.93 20.81
CA MET A 125 10.35 -15.85 20.24
C MET A 125 9.90 -14.51 20.84
N ALA A 126 10.51 -14.15 21.96
CA ALA A 126 10.24 -12.91 22.66
C ALA A 126 10.83 -11.72 21.89
N ASN A 127 10.01 -10.72 21.61
CA ASN A 127 10.44 -9.41 21.13
C ASN A 127 9.84 -8.32 22.02
N GLU A 128 10.36 -7.11 21.91
CA GLU A 128 9.98 -6.03 22.83
C GLU A 128 8.48 -5.71 22.82
N LEU A 129 7.82 -5.82 21.66
CA LEU A 129 6.38 -5.55 21.55
C LEU A 129 5.55 -6.58 22.31
N ILE A 130 5.80 -7.89 22.11
CA ILE A 130 5.02 -8.93 22.78
C ILE A 130 5.33 -9.02 24.28
N VAL A 131 6.57 -8.71 24.67
CA VAL A 131 6.95 -8.68 26.09
C VAL A 131 6.30 -7.49 26.77
N SER A 132 6.38 -6.29 26.19
CA SER A 132 5.68 -5.11 26.69
C SER A 132 4.18 -5.36 26.84
N GLU A 133 3.54 -6.02 25.87
CA GLU A 133 2.13 -6.39 25.95
C GLU A 133 1.84 -7.40 27.08
N ALA A 134 2.66 -8.43 27.25
CA ALA A 134 2.54 -9.36 28.37
C ALA A 134 2.72 -8.66 29.74
N LEU A 135 3.64 -7.68 29.82
CA LEU A 135 3.84 -6.88 31.03
C LEU A 135 2.64 -5.97 31.34
N LEU A 136 1.94 -5.46 30.33
CA LEU A 136 0.69 -4.72 30.52
C LEU A 136 -0.42 -5.58 31.12
N ALA A 137 -0.44 -6.89 30.84
CA ALA A 137 -1.39 -7.81 31.46
C ALA A 137 -1.07 -8.12 32.92
N VAL A 138 0.21 -8.34 33.24
CA VAL A 138 0.65 -8.70 34.61
C VAL A 138 0.66 -7.48 35.55
N GLY A 139 0.90 -6.29 35.01
CA GLY A 139 0.85 -5.04 35.76
C GLY A 139 2.16 -4.64 36.46
N PHE A 140 2.04 -3.75 37.45
CA PHE A 140 3.18 -3.01 38.02
C PHE A 140 4.06 -3.83 38.98
N THR A 141 3.51 -4.85 39.65
CA THR A 141 4.21 -5.68 40.64
C THR A 141 4.80 -6.92 39.97
N LEU A 142 5.83 -6.73 39.16
CA LEU A 142 6.55 -7.82 38.48
C LEU A 142 7.73 -8.33 39.32
N ASP A 143 7.69 -9.61 39.69
CA ASP A 143 8.87 -10.32 40.19
C ASP A 143 9.68 -10.87 39.01
N ILE A 144 10.67 -10.09 38.56
CA ILE A 144 11.52 -10.44 37.40
C ILE A 144 12.32 -11.71 37.67
N SER A 145 12.93 -11.83 38.86
CA SER A 145 13.79 -12.98 39.17
C SER A 145 12.96 -14.24 39.37
N GLY A 146 11.78 -14.15 40.02
CA GLY A 146 10.82 -15.25 40.10
C GLY A 146 10.32 -15.68 38.72
N THR A 147 9.99 -14.73 37.84
CA THR A 147 9.60 -15.03 36.46
C THR A 147 10.73 -15.74 35.71
N CYS A 148 11.96 -15.21 35.76
CA CYS A 148 13.08 -15.79 35.03
C CYS A 148 13.61 -17.10 35.63
N ALA A 149 13.24 -17.46 36.86
CA ALA A 149 13.51 -18.79 37.43
C ALA A 149 12.81 -19.92 36.67
N HIS A 150 11.73 -19.63 35.94
CA HIS A 150 11.07 -20.58 35.05
C HIS A 150 11.84 -20.84 33.76
N SER A 151 12.85 -20.03 33.44
CA SER A 151 13.62 -20.24 32.22
C SER A 151 14.49 -21.50 32.30
N SER A 152 14.50 -22.27 31.23
CA SER A 152 15.38 -23.45 31.08
C SER A 152 16.62 -23.11 30.26
N MET A 153 17.51 -24.09 30.06
CA MET A 153 18.72 -23.98 29.21
C MET A 153 19.71 -22.85 29.56
N GLY A 154 19.69 -22.35 30.80
CA GLY A 154 20.55 -21.22 31.20
C GLY A 154 20.12 -19.88 30.61
N MET A 155 18.88 -19.74 30.13
CA MET A 155 18.35 -18.48 29.58
C MET A 155 17.95 -17.45 30.65
N ALA A 156 18.13 -17.75 31.94
CA ALA A 156 17.70 -16.88 33.05
C ALA A 156 18.30 -15.47 32.98
N ALA A 157 19.59 -15.34 32.70
CA ALA A 157 20.24 -14.04 32.59
C ALA A 157 19.72 -13.22 31.39
N ALA A 158 19.43 -13.89 30.26
CA ALA A 158 18.88 -13.25 29.08
C ALA A 158 17.42 -12.80 29.33
N CYS A 159 16.62 -13.65 29.98
CA CYS A 159 15.28 -13.31 30.45
C CYS A 159 15.31 -12.10 31.38
N GLU A 160 16.20 -12.07 32.38
CA GLU A 160 16.28 -10.96 33.32
C GLU A 160 16.62 -9.65 32.63
N ASN A 161 17.58 -9.67 31.70
CA ASN A 161 17.95 -8.48 30.95
C ASN A 161 16.78 -7.99 30.10
N LEU A 162 16.12 -8.88 29.34
CA LEU A 162 14.96 -8.54 28.53
C LEU A 162 13.85 -7.92 29.39
N LEU A 163 13.38 -8.62 30.43
CA LEU A 163 12.28 -8.14 31.27
C LEU A 163 12.62 -6.82 31.98
N ARG A 164 13.88 -6.61 32.38
CA ARG A 164 14.31 -5.32 32.96
C ARG A 164 14.21 -4.18 31.95
N GLN A 165 14.65 -4.38 30.70
CA GLN A 165 14.55 -3.35 29.66
C GLN A 165 13.10 -3.09 29.28
N SER A 166 12.31 -4.14 29.05
CA SER A 166 10.89 -3.99 28.68
C SER A 166 10.08 -3.34 29.80
N HIS A 167 10.34 -3.71 31.05
CA HIS A 167 9.69 -3.06 32.20
C HIS A 167 10.09 -1.59 32.34
N LYS A 168 11.33 -1.22 32.01
CA LYS A 168 11.78 0.18 31.94
C LYS A 168 11.05 0.93 30.83
N LEU A 169 10.92 0.33 29.64
CA LEU A 169 10.16 0.92 28.53
C LEU A 169 8.70 1.17 28.93
N VAL A 170 8.01 0.13 29.42
CA VAL A 170 6.61 0.20 29.84
C VAL A 170 6.41 1.28 30.90
N LYS A 171 7.30 1.38 31.90
CA LYS A 171 7.25 2.46 32.91
C LYS A 171 7.51 3.86 32.38
N THR A 172 8.26 3.98 31.28
CA THR A 172 8.55 5.27 30.65
C THR A 172 7.39 5.70 29.74
N ALA A 173 6.72 4.74 29.09
CA ALA A 173 5.64 4.99 28.14
C ALA A 173 4.24 5.13 28.80
N TYR A 174 4.06 4.59 30.01
CA TYR A 174 2.77 4.54 30.71
C TYR A 174 2.85 5.14 32.10
N THR A 175 1.76 5.81 32.51
CA THR A 175 1.61 6.25 33.91
C THR A 175 1.25 5.05 34.81
N THR A 176 1.49 5.16 36.11
CA THR A 176 1.08 4.11 37.07
C THR A 176 -0.42 3.82 37.00
N ALA A 177 -1.24 4.85 36.80
CA ALA A 177 -2.69 4.68 36.64
C ALA A 177 -3.04 3.91 35.37
N ASP A 178 -2.35 4.19 34.25
CA ASP A 178 -2.55 3.45 33.00
C ASP A 178 -2.17 1.98 33.16
N LEU A 179 -1.07 1.67 33.87
CA LEU A 179 -0.62 0.30 34.10
C LEU A 179 -1.60 -0.50 34.97
N ILE A 180 -2.17 0.12 35.99
CA ILE A 180 -3.21 -0.52 36.82
C ILE A 180 -4.47 -0.77 35.99
N ALA A 181 -4.88 0.18 35.16
CA ALA A 181 -6.02 0.01 34.27
C ALA A 181 -5.79 -1.09 33.23
N ALA A 182 -4.59 -1.16 32.64
CA ALA A 182 -4.23 -2.20 31.68
C ALA A 182 -4.26 -3.61 32.31
N ALA A 183 -3.74 -3.75 33.52
CA ALA A 183 -3.78 -5.02 34.26
C ALA A 183 -5.22 -5.42 34.63
N ALA A 184 -6.05 -4.46 35.06
CA ALA A 184 -7.46 -4.71 35.35
C ALA A 184 -8.24 -5.20 34.11
N MET A 185 -7.91 -4.69 32.91
CA MET A 185 -8.49 -5.17 31.66
C MET A 185 -8.08 -6.61 31.31
N ALA A 186 -7.00 -7.12 31.88
CA ALA A 186 -6.52 -8.49 31.69
C ALA A 186 -7.20 -9.51 32.63
N GLU A 187 -7.89 -9.08 33.68
CA GLU A 187 -8.55 -9.98 34.65
C GLU A 187 -9.65 -10.84 34.01
N GLY A 188 -10.46 -10.24 33.14
CA GLY A 188 -11.51 -10.94 32.38
C GLY A 188 -10.95 -12.06 31.49
N PRO A 189 -10.02 -11.77 30.55
CA PRO A 189 -9.42 -12.81 29.72
C PRO A 189 -8.61 -13.83 30.54
N GLN A 190 -7.96 -13.42 31.63
CA GLN A 190 -7.29 -14.36 32.54
C GLN A 190 -8.29 -15.35 33.15
N HIS A 191 -9.42 -14.87 33.65
CA HIS A 191 -10.47 -15.72 34.21
C HIS A 191 -11.05 -16.67 33.16
N ASP A 192 -11.27 -16.21 31.93
CA ASP A 192 -11.78 -17.03 30.83
C ASP A 192 -10.80 -18.15 30.46
N ILE A 193 -9.49 -17.86 30.40
CA ILE A 193 -8.44 -18.85 30.15
C ILE A 193 -8.27 -19.81 31.33
N GLN A 194 -8.57 -19.39 32.55
CA GLN A 194 -8.51 -20.27 33.72
C GLN A 194 -9.71 -21.22 33.81
N THR A 195 -10.90 -20.78 33.41
CA THR A 195 -12.17 -21.47 33.74
C THR A 195 -12.94 -21.99 32.52
N THR A 196 -13.09 -21.17 31.49
CA THR A 196 -13.98 -21.44 30.35
C THR A 196 -13.24 -22.16 29.23
N VAL A 197 -12.00 -21.74 28.96
CA VAL A 197 -11.11 -22.34 27.96
C VAL A 197 -9.76 -22.61 28.64
N PRO A 198 -9.63 -23.71 29.40
CA PRO A 198 -8.43 -24.02 30.17
C PRO A 198 -7.26 -24.43 29.27
N VAL A 199 -6.64 -23.46 28.61
CA VAL A 199 -5.48 -23.66 27.74
C VAL A 199 -4.32 -24.19 28.58
N ALA A 200 -3.83 -25.38 28.21
CA ALA A 200 -2.84 -26.10 28.97
C ALA A 200 -1.56 -26.36 28.16
N LEU A 201 -0.43 -26.28 28.86
CA LEU A 201 0.85 -26.82 28.40
C LEU A 201 0.90 -28.30 28.76
N THR A 202 1.33 -29.14 27.84
CA THR A 202 1.37 -30.61 28.02
C THR A 202 2.79 -31.13 28.00
N GLN A 203 3.08 -32.11 28.86
CA GLN A 203 4.40 -32.74 28.93
C GLN A 203 4.35 -34.13 29.55
N PHE A 204 5.18 -35.04 29.04
CA PHE A 204 5.55 -36.25 29.76
C PHE A 204 6.75 -35.95 30.64
N VAL A 205 6.58 -36.13 31.94
CA VAL A 205 7.60 -35.82 32.95
C VAL A 205 7.97 -37.06 33.74
N GLN A 206 9.21 -37.13 34.18
CA GLN A 206 9.68 -38.14 35.11
C GLN A 206 10.11 -37.49 36.41
N ASN A 207 9.72 -38.11 37.51
CA ASN A 207 10.22 -37.80 38.86
C ASN A 207 10.62 -39.11 39.57
N SER A 208 10.99 -39.03 40.85
CA SER A 208 11.40 -40.19 41.65
C SER A 208 10.34 -41.29 41.79
N SER A 209 9.06 -40.96 41.59
CA SER A 209 7.93 -41.90 41.70
C SER A 209 7.51 -42.55 40.39
N GLY A 210 8.03 -42.09 39.25
CA GLY A 210 7.73 -42.66 37.94
C GLY A 210 7.56 -41.63 36.84
N THR A 211 6.91 -42.04 35.75
CA THR A 211 6.61 -41.20 34.58
C THR A 211 5.13 -40.84 34.57
N PHE A 212 4.84 -39.55 34.40
CA PHE A 212 3.50 -38.99 34.44
C PHE A 212 3.26 -38.12 33.22
N PHE A 213 2.00 -38.05 32.81
CA PHE A 213 1.56 -37.04 31.85
C PHE A 213 0.96 -35.87 32.63
N VAL A 214 1.56 -34.69 32.48
CA VAL A 214 1.11 -33.47 33.14
C VAL A 214 0.52 -32.51 32.11
N HIS A 215 -0.56 -31.84 32.52
CA HIS A 215 -1.14 -30.74 31.78
C HIS A 215 -1.46 -29.61 32.77
N THR A 216 -0.87 -28.43 32.58
CA THR A 216 -1.06 -27.29 33.49
C THR A 216 -1.60 -26.11 32.72
N ASN A 217 -2.61 -25.44 33.30
CA ASN A 217 -3.15 -24.20 32.74
C ASN A 217 -2.04 -23.16 32.56
N VAL A 218 -1.99 -22.51 31.40
CA VAL A 218 -0.95 -21.53 31.04
C VAL A 218 -0.93 -20.29 31.96
N LEU A 219 -2.05 -19.99 32.63
CA LEU A 219 -2.21 -18.96 33.66
C LEU A 219 -2.63 -19.58 35.00
N ASN A 220 -1.97 -20.65 35.45
CA ASN A 220 -2.29 -21.32 36.71
C ASN A 220 -2.24 -20.36 37.93
N PRO A 221 -3.32 -20.23 38.74
CA PRO A 221 -3.31 -19.39 39.94
C PRO A 221 -2.28 -19.80 41.00
N ALA A 222 -1.86 -21.07 41.01
CA ALA A 222 -0.84 -21.57 41.94
C ALA A 222 0.60 -21.19 41.52
N ASP A 223 0.79 -20.63 40.32
CA ASP A 223 2.10 -20.27 39.76
C ASP A 223 2.07 -18.86 39.11
N PRO A 224 1.88 -17.79 39.91
CA PRO A 224 1.74 -16.42 39.38
C PRO A 224 3.01 -15.88 38.72
N THR A 225 4.20 -16.36 39.12
CA THR A 225 5.48 -15.97 38.51
C THR A 225 5.61 -16.49 37.07
N PHE A 226 4.84 -17.51 36.68
CA PHE A 226 4.80 -18.01 35.31
C PHE A 226 3.90 -17.18 34.38
N HIS A 227 3.05 -16.29 34.90
CA HIS A 227 2.01 -15.61 34.10
C HIS A 227 2.57 -14.78 32.94
N VAL A 228 3.78 -14.23 33.04
CA VAL A 228 4.43 -13.55 31.90
C VAL A 228 4.61 -14.50 30.72
N TYR A 229 5.16 -15.70 30.95
CA TYR A 229 5.25 -16.74 29.91
C TYR A 229 3.87 -17.16 29.42
N GLY A 230 2.91 -17.27 30.33
CA GLY A 230 1.52 -17.56 29.99
C GLY A 230 0.94 -16.58 28.98
N TRP A 231 1.09 -15.28 29.23
CA TRP A 231 0.68 -14.22 28.30
C TRP A 231 1.44 -14.26 26.98
N LEU A 232 2.76 -14.53 27.01
CA LEU A 232 3.55 -14.69 25.78
C LEU A 232 3.02 -15.83 24.90
N TYR A 233 2.67 -16.99 25.48
CA TYR A 233 2.04 -18.10 24.76
C TYR A 233 0.67 -17.72 24.17
N LEU A 234 -0.15 -16.99 24.94
CA LEU A 234 -1.47 -16.53 24.48
C LEU A 234 -1.35 -15.50 23.35
N ILE A 235 -0.34 -14.63 23.39
CA ILE A 235 -0.06 -13.67 22.31
C ILE A 235 0.42 -14.42 21.05
N GLU A 236 1.31 -15.41 21.16
CA GLU A 236 1.69 -16.25 20.01
C GLU A 236 0.49 -17.03 19.44
N TRP A 237 -0.47 -17.45 20.27
CA TRP A 237 -1.73 -18.02 19.81
C TRP A 237 -2.57 -16.99 19.02
N LEU A 238 -2.74 -15.77 19.54
CA LEU A 238 -3.45 -14.67 18.88
C LEU A 238 -2.80 -14.25 17.55
N GLN A 239 -1.47 -14.30 17.47
CA GLN A 239 -0.70 -14.04 16.25
C GLN A 239 -0.78 -15.17 15.22
N GLY A 240 -1.37 -16.33 15.59
CA GLY A 240 -1.47 -17.50 14.73
C GLY A 240 -0.17 -18.28 14.59
N VAL A 241 0.84 -17.99 15.42
CA VAL A 241 2.10 -18.74 15.51
C VAL A 241 1.88 -20.08 16.22
N ARG A 242 0.91 -20.12 17.13
CA ARG A 242 0.46 -21.35 17.82
C ARG A 242 -1.01 -21.56 17.62
N GLU A 243 -1.45 -22.79 17.80
CA GLU A 243 -2.84 -23.21 17.75
C GLU A 243 -3.25 -23.81 19.09
N VAL A 244 -4.54 -23.74 19.39
CA VAL A 244 -5.11 -24.42 20.56
C VAL A 244 -6.13 -25.43 20.07
N VAL A 245 -5.95 -26.68 20.49
CA VAL A 245 -6.78 -27.80 20.11
C VAL A 245 -7.30 -28.50 21.36
N GLU A 246 -8.61 -28.68 21.41
CA GLU A 246 -9.27 -29.51 22.42
C GLU A 246 -9.26 -30.96 21.96
N PHE A 247 -8.58 -31.81 22.73
CA PHE A 247 -8.60 -33.26 22.62
C PHE A 247 -9.66 -33.78 23.58
N ALA A 248 -10.87 -34.00 23.07
CA ALA A 248 -11.99 -34.51 23.86
C ALA A 248 -12.07 -36.03 23.71
N GLY A 249 -11.81 -36.76 24.80
CA GLY A 249 -11.98 -38.21 24.87
C GLY A 249 -13.16 -38.61 25.76
N LYS A 250 -13.34 -39.91 25.95
CA LYS A 250 -14.43 -40.47 26.77
C LYS A 250 -14.31 -40.13 28.27
N LYS A 251 -13.09 -39.95 28.78
CA LYS A 251 -12.82 -39.72 30.21
C LYS A 251 -12.68 -38.25 30.56
N SER A 252 -11.98 -37.49 29.74
CA SER A 252 -11.70 -36.07 29.95
C SER A 252 -11.44 -35.38 28.61
N ALA A 253 -11.39 -34.06 28.65
CA ALA A 253 -10.95 -33.22 27.56
C ALA A 253 -9.74 -32.39 27.98
N ILE A 254 -8.76 -32.26 27.08
CA ILE A 254 -7.55 -31.48 27.31
C ILE A 254 -7.43 -30.44 26.20
N THR A 255 -7.43 -29.17 26.58
CA THR A 255 -7.26 -28.06 25.64
C THR A 255 -5.78 -27.70 25.58
N ALA A 256 -5.05 -28.33 24.67
CA ALA A 256 -3.60 -28.21 24.58
C ALA A 256 -3.18 -27.06 23.64
N LEU A 257 -2.07 -26.41 23.97
CA LEU A 257 -1.37 -25.47 23.09
C LEU A 257 -0.39 -26.22 22.18
N SER A 258 -0.33 -25.85 20.90
CA SER A 258 0.60 -26.44 19.94
C SER A 258 2.02 -25.94 20.13
N SER A 259 2.97 -26.67 19.54
CA SER A 259 4.33 -26.19 19.31
C SER A 259 4.30 -24.95 18.42
N ARG A 260 5.37 -24.17 18.48
CA ARG A 260 5.55 -22.97 17.66
C ARG A 260 5.65 -23.35 16.17
N ASN A 261 4.75 -22.80 15.35
CA ASN A 261 4.83 -22.90 13.90
C ASN A 261 4.98 -21.48 13.32
N ALA A 262 6.18 -21.15 12.84
CA ALA A 262 6.48 -19.80 12.39
C ALA A 262 5.65 -19.43 11.16
N VAL A 263 4.87 -18.34 11.26
CA VAL A 263 4.14 -17.79 10.12
C VAL A 263 5.16 -17.37 9.05
N HIS A 264 4.98 -17.86 7.82
CA HIS A 264 5.85 -17.49 6.71
C HIS A 264 5.65 -16.00 6.38
N VAL A 265 6.67 -15.19 6.66
CA VAL A 265 6.72 -13.78 6.28
C VAL A 265 7.55 -13.69 5.00
N GLY A 266 6.89 -13.38 3.89
CA GLY A 266 7.53 -13.18 2.58
C GLY A 266 7.20 -11.82 1.99
N PRO A 267 8.05 -11.29 1.09
CA PRO A 267 7.71 -10.07 0.35
C PRO A 267 6.42 -10.29 -0.45
N VAL A 268 5.58 -9.26 -0.54
CA VAL A 268 4.39 -9.30 -1.40
C VAL A 268 4.84 -9.58 -2.83
N ASN A 269 4.18 -10.52 -3.49
CA ASN A 269 4.47 -10.87 -4.88
C ASN A 269 4.39 -9.59 -5.74
N PRO A 270 5.49 -9.16 -6.39
CA PRO A 270 5.49 -7.93 -7.20
C PRO A 270 4.49 -7.98 -8.37
N LEU A 271 4.09 -9.17 -8.81
CA LEU A 271 3.06 -9.34 -9.84
C LEU A 271 1.64 -9.05 -9.31
N GLU A 272 1.43 -9.13 -8.00
CA GLU A 272 0.14 -8.80 -7.35
C GLU A 272 -0.02 -7.29 -7.11
N VAL A 273 1.07 -6.52 -7.11
CA VAL A 273 1.08 -5.05 -6.98
C VAL A 273 1.57 -4.41 -8.28
N PRO A 274 0.71 -4.23 -9.30
CA PRO A 274 1.15 -3.78 -10.62
C PRO A 274 1.59 -2.30 -10.61
N VAL A 275 2.90 -2.07 -10.53
CA VAL A 275 3.52 -0.73 -10.69
C VAL A 275 3.62 -0.28 -12.16
N ASN A 276 3.39 -1.21 -13.11
CA ASN A 276 3.62 -1.01 -14.54
C ASN A 276 2.81 0.16 -15.12
N VAL A 277 1.56 0.31 -14.71
CA VAL A 277 0.67 1.37 -15.23
C VAL A 277 1.13 2.75 -14.78
N ALA A 278 1.50 2.89 -13.50
CA ALA A 278 2.01 4.15 -12.96
C ALA A 278 3.36 4.53 -13.58
N TYR A 279 4.24 3.54 -13.75
CA TYR A 279 5.53 3.75 -14.42
C TYR A 279 5.35 4.17 -15.89
N PHE A 280 4.48 3.49 -16.64
CA PHE A 280 4.17 3.85 -18.02
C PHE A 280 3.58 5.26 -18.13
N GLY A 281 2.61 5.60 -17.28
CA GLY A 281 2.03 6.94 -17.22
C GLY A 281 3.09 8.01 -16.95
N ARG A 282 3.97 7.79 -15.97
CA ARG A 282 5.09 8.70 -15.66
C ARG A 282 6.03 8.89 -16.85
N SER A 283 6.40 7.82 -17.54
CA SER A 283 7.28 7.87 -18.71
C SER A 283 6.67 8.69 -19.85
N VAL A 284 5.37 8.55 -20.10
CA VAL A 284 4.67 9.38 -21.10
C VAL A 284 4.59 10.83 -20.67
N LEU A 285 4.29 11.12 -19.40
CA LEU A 285 4.27 12.49 -18.90
C LEU A 285 5.63 13.18 -19.09
N LEU A 286 6.72 12.49 -18.78
CA LEU A 286 8.09 12.99 -18.99
C LEU A 286 8.35 13.24 -20.48
N TYR A 287 8.06 12.28 -21.35
CA TYR A 287 8.22 12.44 -22.80
C TYR A 287 7.47 13.66 -23.35
N VAL A 288 6.19 13.81 -23.01
CA VAL A 288 5.37 14.94 -23.47
C VAL A 288 5.95 16.27 -23.00
N SER A 289 6.33 16.36 -21.72
CA SER A 289 6.94 17.58 -21.17
C SER A 289 8.29 17.90 -21.83
N SER A 290 9.12 16.89 -22.12
CA SER A 290 10.40 17.07 -22.80
C SER A 290 10.24 17.57 -24.23
N ILE A 291 9.26 17.07 -24.98
CA ILE A 291 8.97 17.55 -26.34
C ILE A 291 8.43 18.98 -26.32
N LEU A 292 7.51 19.32 -25.40
CA LEU A 292 7.03 20.69 -25.26
C LEU A 292 8.18 21.66 -24.92
N LEU A 293 9.09 21.26 -24.04
CA LEU A 293 10.30 22.03 -23.72
C LEU A 293 11.21 22.20 -24.93
N LEU A 294 11.47 21.13 -25.69
CA LEU A 294 12.27 21.17 -26.91
C LEU A 294 11.70 22.20 -27.90
N VAL A 295 10.40 22.13 -28.17
CA VAL A 295 9.74 23.03 -29.12
C VAL A 295 9.68 24.46 -28.61
N ALA A 296 9.48 24.67 -27.31
CA ALA A 296 9.56 25.99 -26.69
C ALA A 296 10.97 26.60 -26.86
N CYS A 297 12.03 25.81 -26.63
CA CYS A 297 13.41 26.24 -26.85
C CYS A 297 13.65 26.59 -28.33
N LEU A 298 13.16 25.76 -29.28
CA LEU A 298 13.26 26.05 -30.71
C LEU A 298 12.55 27.36 -31.07
N ALA A 299 11.33 27.59 -30.58
CA ALA A 299 10.61 28.84 -30.79
C ALA A 299 11.38 30.04 -30.22
N CYS A 300 11.93 29.93 -29.01
CA CYS A 300 12.78 30.98 -28.42
C CYS A 300 14.00 31.29 -29.31
N THR A 301 14.68 30.28 -29.88
CA THR A 301 15.78 30.53 -30.80
C THR A 301 15.33 31.28 -32.07
N TYR A 302 14.16 30.94 -32.62
CA TYR A 302 13.59 31.67 -33.74
C TYR A 302 13.21 33.11 -33.38
N ILE A 303 12.60 33.35 -32.22
CA ILE A 303 12.25 34.70 -31.75
C ILE A 303 13.49 35.59 -31.66
N VAL A 304 14.58 35.07 -31.11
CA VAL A 304 15.86 35.79 -31.01
C VAL A 304 16.45 36.03 -32.41
N ALA A 305 16.45 35.01 -33.27
CA ALA A 305 16.99 35.10 -34.63
C ALA A 305 16.21 36.08 -35.52
N THR A 306 14.90 36.24 -35.32
CA THR A 306 14.05 37.20 -36.04
C THR A 306 13.91 38.55 -35.32
N LYS A 307 14.70 38.81 -34.27
CA LYS A 307 14.70 40.06 -33.48
C LYS A 307 13.31 40.41 -32.91
N GLY A 308 12.52 39.40 -32.57
CA GLY A 308 11.18 39.58 -32.01
C GLY A 308 10.07 39.88 -33.02
N CYS A 309 10.32 39.80 -34.33
CA CYS A 309 9.29 39.92 -35.37
C CYS A 309 8.42 38.65 -35.41
N ILE A 310 7.50 38.50 -34.46
CA ILE A 310 6.58 37.36 -34.34
C ILE A 310 5.16 37.80 -33.96
N GLU A 311 4.17 36.94 -34.20
CA GLU A 311 2.82 37.12 -33.68
C GLU A 311 2.74 36.59 -32.24
N GLY A 312 2.77 37.51 -31.26
CA GLY A 312 2.78 37.17 -29.84
C GLY A 312 1.56 36.37 -29.38
N PHE A 313 0.38 36.61 -29.96
CA PHE A 313 -0.83 35.86 -29.56
C PHE A 313 -0.76 34.38 -29.94
N ASN A 314 -0.09 34.05 -31.05
CA ASN A 314 0.11 32.66 -31.46
C ASN A 314 0.96 31.89 -30.44
N MET A 315 1.77 32.58 -29.63
CA MET A 315 2.63 31.94 -28.64
C MET A 315 1.84 31.26 -27.51
N PHE A 316 0.67 31.80 -27.16
CA PHE A 316 -0.23 31.18 -26.16
C PHE A 316 -0.85 29.87 -26.65
N SER A 317 -0.80 29.59 -27.96
CA SER A 317 -1.31 28.36 -28.54
C SER A 317 -0.29 27.21 -28.52
N ILE A 318 0.86 27.37 -27.84
CA ILE A 318 1.92 26.34 -27.77
C ILE A 318 1.38 24.99 -27.36
N ASN A 319 0.67 24.88 -26.23
CA ASN A 319 0.20 23.59 -25.73
C ASN A 319 -0.76 22.94 -26.74
N ARG A 320 -1.70 23.72 -27.26
CA ARG A 320 -2.76 23.22 -28.13
C ARG A 320 -2.24 22.77 -29.50
N VAL A 321 -1.39 23.58 -30.14
CA VAL A 321 -0.86 23.29 -31.48
C VAL A 321 0.31 22.31 -31.41
N THR A 322 1.33 22.62 -30.59
CA THR A 322 2.54 21.78 -30.48
C THR A 322 2.19 20.38 -30.01
N GLY A 323 1.27 20.24 -29.05
CA GLY A 323 0.86 18.91 -28.59
C GLY A 323 0.33 18.04 -29.73
N LEU A 324 -0.57 18.57 -30.56
CA LEU A 324 -1.19 17.77 -31.62
C LEU A 324 -0.20 17.46 -32.76
N VAL A 325 0.71 18.40 -33.05
CA VAL A 325 1.66 18.29 -34.15
C VAL A 325 2.88 17.44 -33.81
N TRP A 326 3.49 17.63 -32.63
CA TRP A 326 4.78 17.03 -32.28
C TRP A 326 4.67 15.74 -31.48
N ILE A 327 3.53 15.53 -30.81
CA ILE A 327 3.35 14.42 -29.86
C ILE A 327 2.27 13.47 -30.36
N GLY A 328 1.16 14.02 -30.83
CA GLY A 328 0.05 13.26 -31.39
C GLY A 328 -1.03 12.89 -30.37
N ARG A 329 -2.24 12.67 -30.90
CA ARG A 329 -3.47 12.52 -30.10
C ARG A 329 -3.42 11.43 -29.02
N PRO A 330 -2.93 10.19 -29.27
CA PRO A 330 -3.00 9.12 -28.27
C PRO A 330 -2.23 9.42 -26.98
N LEU A 331 -1.02 10.00 -27.09
CA LEU A 331 -0.20 10.33 -25.93
C LEU A 331 -0.77 11.51 -25.14
N LEU A 332 -1.45 12.46 -25.81
CA LEU A 332 -2.17 13.53 -25.14
C LEU A 332 -3.43 13.02 -24.41
N VAL A 333 -4.14 12.04 -24.98
CA VAL A 333 -5.27 11.37 -24.29
C VAL A 333 -4.75 10.74 -23.01
N LEU A 334 -3.62 10.01 -23.10
CA LEU A 334 -3.03 9.38 -21.93
C LEU A 334 -2.59 10.41 -20.89
N ARG A 335 -1.97 11.53 -21.31
CA ARG A 335 -1.57 12.61 -20.41
C ARG A 335 -2.76 13.21 -19.65
N GLY A 336 -3.83 13.58 -20.36
CA GLY A 336 -5.03 14.12 -19.72
C GLY A 336 -5.76 13.09 -18.86
N THR A 337 -5.79 11.82 -19.27
CA THR A 337 -6.36 10.73 -18.46
C THR A 337 -5.55 10.49 -17.19
N THR A 338 -4.22 10.54 -17.27
CA THR A 338 -3.34 10.41 -16.10
C THR A 338 -3.56 11.55 -15.12
N ALA A 339 -3.79 12.77 -15.61
CA ALA A 339 -4.17 13.91 -14.77
C ALA A 339 -5.51 13.68 -14.05
N ILE A 340 -6.53 13.16 -14.74
CA ILE A 340 -7.81 12.79 -14.12
C ILE A 340 -7.60 11.69 -13.07
N CYS A 341 -6.77 10.68 -13.34
CA CYS A 341 -6.42 9.65 -12.37
C CYS A 341 -5.81 10.27 -11.10
N LEU A 342 -4.80 11.14 -11.25
CA LEU A 342 -4.13 11.82 -10.12
C LEU A 342 -5.10 12.69 -9.32
N LEU A 343 -5.99 13.45 -10.00
CA LEU A 343 -7.03 14.26 -9.36
C LEU A 343 -8.15 13.42 -8.73
N SER A 344 -8.23 12.14 -9.06
CA SER A 344 -9.20 11.18 -8.51
C SER A 344 -8.58 10.28 -7.44
N THR A 345 -7.30 10.45 -7.12
CA THR A 345 -6.58 9.68 -6.09
C THR A 345 -6.06 10.57 -4.97
N ALA A 346 -6.23 10.12 -3.73
CA ALA A 346 -5.59 10.73 -2.56
C ALA A 346 -4.11 10.32 -2.47
N LYS A 347 -3.26 11.21 -1.96
CA LYS A 347 -1.86 10.92 -1.61
C LYS A 347 -1.84 10.23 -0.24
N LEU A 348 -1.15 9.11 -0.13
CA LEU A 348 -0.91 8.41 1.12
C LEU A 348 0.58 8.13 1.20
N ASP A 349 1.28 8.82 2.08
CA ASP A 349 2.71 8.65 2.27
C ASP A 349 2.96 7.69 3.43
N LEU A 350 4.08 6.97 3.35
CA LEU A 350 4.58 6.18 4.46
C LEU A 350 5.53 7.06 5.26
N ALA A 351 5.07 7.55 6.40
CA ALA A 351 5.91 8.27 7.35
C ALA A 351 6.60 7.29 8.28
N GLU A 352 7.78 7.67 8.74
CA GLU A 352 8.59 6.91 9.68
C GLU A 352 8.91 7.83 10.86
N ASN A 353 8.57 7.38 12.06
CA ASN A 353 8.94 8.02 13.31
C ASN A 353 9.54 6.95 14.21
N ASN A 354 10.79 7.14 14.67
CA ASN A 354 11.41 6.25 15.67
C ASN A 354 11.40 4.76 15.25
N GLY A 355 11.64 4.47 13.97
CA GLY A 355 11.60 3.11 13.42
C GLY A 355 10.19 2.55 13.16
N PHE A 356 9.13 3.29 13.49
CA PHE A 356 7.74 2.91 13.25
C PHE A 356 7.19 3.54 11.98
N TYR A 357 6.70 2.68 11.09
CA TYR A 357 6.08 3.09 9.84
C TYR A 357 4.57 3.23 9.99
N HIS A 358 4.04 4.36 9.55
CA HIS A 358 2.60 4.61 9.54
C HIS A 358 2.19 5.37 8.28
N PHE A 359 0.94 5.21 7.88
CA PHE A 359 0.40 5.95 6.74
C PHE A 359 -0.08 7.32 7.19
N ILE A 360 0.37 8.36 6.47
CA ILE A 360 -0.08 9.74 6.66
C ILE A 360 -0.75 10.25 5.38
N SER A 361 -1.89 10.92 5.55
CA SER A 361 -2.62 11.55 4.46
C SER A 361 -2.29 13.04 4.45
N GLU A 362 -1.28 13.43 3.68
CA GLU A 362 -0.95 14.85 3.52
C GLU A 362 -1.91 15.53 2.53
N PRO A 363 -2.48 16.69 2.88
CA PRO A 363 -3.29 17.46 1.95
C PRO A 363 -2.43 17.87 0.75
N GLN A 364 -2.94 17.64 -0.46
CA GLN A 364 -2.26 18.11 -1.67
C GLN A 364 -2.20 19.63 -1.67
N SER A 365 -1.06 20.18 -2.08
CA SER A 365 -0.92 21.62 -2.17
C SER A 365 -1.91 22.21 -3.18
N TRP A 366 -2.46 23.38 -2.86
CA TRP A 366 -3.42 24.05 -3.73
C TRP A 366 -2.82 24.37 -5.11
N PHE A 367 -1.53 24.71 -5.17
CA PHE A 367 -0.87 25.06 -6.45
C PHE A 367 -0.67 23.82 -7.34
N THR A 368 -0.27 22.67 -6.77
CA THR A 368 -0.12 21.42 -7.55
C THR A 368 -1.46 20.93 -8.06
N THR A 369 -2.53 21.12 -7.27
CA THR A 369 -3.91 20.81 -7.67
C THR A 369 -4.34 21.66 -8.86
N ILE A 370 -4.14 22.99 -8.81
CA ILE A 370 -4.46 23.88 -9.93
C ILE A 370 -3.64 23.52 -11.18
N MET A 371 -2.34 23.24 -11.05
CA MET A 371 -1.53 22.82 -12.19
C MET A 371 -2.02 21.50 -12.79
N ALA A 372 -2.30 20.49 -11.95
CA ALA A 372 -2.82 19.19 -12.39
C ALA A 372 -4.18 19.31 -13.09
N THR A 373 -5.05 20.24 -12.66
CA THR A 373 -6.32 20.49 -13.36
C THR A 373 -6.10 21.09 -14.75
N GLY A 374 -5.03 21.86 -14.94
CA GLY A 374 -4.62 22.36 -16.26
C GLY A 374 -4.29 21.22 -17.23
N GLU A 375 -3.70 20.14 -16.73
CA GLU A 375 -3.38 18.94 -17.51
C GLU A 375 -4.64 18.18 -17.98
N VAL A 376 -5.80 18.39 -17.36
CA VAL A 376 -7.07 17.82 -17.89
C VAL A 376 -7.46 18.47 -19.22
N SER A 377 -7.00 19.70 -19.48
CA SER A 377 -7.31 20.45 -20.72
C SER A 377 -6.79 19.78 -21.98
N TRP A 378 -5.80 18.87 -21.88
CA TRP A 378 -5.34 18.06 -23.03
C TRP A 378 -6.47 17.26 -23.67
N LEU A 379 -7.40 16.72 -22.87
CA LEU A 379 -8.57 16.03 -23.39
C LEU A 379 -9.49 16.98 -24.15
N VAL A 380 -9.68 18.19 -23.63
CA VAL A 380 -10.48 19.22 -24.30
C VAL A 380 -9.85 19.65 -25.63
N TYR A 381 -8.52 19.77 -25.71
CA TYR A 381 -7.83 20.07 -26.97
C TYR A 381 -8.08 19.00 -28.03
N ILE A 382 -8.07 17.72 -27.64
CA ILE A 382 -8.31 16.60 -28.55
C ILE A 382 -9.77 16.57 -29.01
N LEU A 383 -10.71 16.84 -28.10
CA LEU A 383 -12.13 16.94 -28.45
C LEU A 383 -12.36 18.10 -29.43
N ASN A 384 -11.77 19.27 -29.17
CA ASN A 384 -11.84 20.42 -30.07
C ASN A 384 -11.27 20.11 -31.45
N ASP A 385 -10.10 19.49 -31.52
CA ASP A 385 -9.45 19.11 -32.78
C ASP A 385 -10.26 18.05 -33.54
N THR A 386 -10.82 17.06 -32.85
CA THR A 386 -11.64 16.00 -33.46
C THR A 386 -12.97 16.56 -33.99
N PHE A 387 -13.63 17.42 -33.21
CA PHE A 387 -14.91 18.02 -33.59
C PHE A 387 -14.77 19.23 -34.53
N SER A 388 -13.57 19.76 -34.74
CA SER A 388 -13.30 20.89 -35.65
C SER A 388 -13.81 20.67 -37.08
N ILE A 389 -13.85 19.42 -37.54
CA ILE A 389 -14.40 19.03 -38.85
C ILE A 389 -15.90 19.40 -38.96
N ILE A 390 -16.61 19.30 -37.84
CA ILE A 390 -18.05 19.57 -37.73
C ILE A 390 -18.29 21.03 -37.36
N THR A 391 -17.58 21.54 -36.37
CA THR A 391 -17.79 22.88 -35.80
C THR A 391 -17.14 24.00 -36.63
N LYS A 392 -16.16 23.68 -37.49
CA LYS A 392 -15.56 24.55 -38.51
C LYS A 392 -15.15 25.92 -37.94
N GLN A 393 -15.67 27.02 -38.50
CA GLN A 393 -15.31 28.38 -38.10
C GLN A 393 -15.67 28.70 -36.64
N HIS A 394 -16.64 28.00 -36.04
CA HIS A 394 -16.99 28.19 -34.64
C HIS A 394 -15.89 27.69 -33.68
N THR A 395 -15.03 26.75 -34.13
CA THR A 395 -13.91 26.21 -33.35
C THR A 395 -13.03 27.31 -32.77
N ALA A 396 -12.71 28.34 -33.57
CA ALA A 396 -11.86 29.45 -33.15
C ALA A 396 -12.42 30.20 -31.91
N ILE A 397 -13.74 30.23 -31.73
CA ILE A 397 -14.39 31.00 -30.67
C ILE A 397 -14.66 30.15 -29.42
N TYR A 398 -15.23 28.95 -29.58
CA TYR A 398 -15.62 28.17 -28.41
C TYR A 398 -14.44 27.41 -27.80
N ALA A 399 -13.41 27.08 -28.59
CA ALA A 399 -12.40 26.13 -28.15
C ALA A 399 -11.51 26.68 -27.03
N ASP A 400 -11.19 27.98 -26.99
CA ASP A 400 -10.48 28.59 -25.85
C ASP A 400 -11.36 28.75 -24.62
N ALA A 401 -12.62 29.19 -24.82
CA ALA A 401 -13.60 29.27 -23.75
C ALA A 401 -13.84 27.90 -23.08
N SER A 402 -13.93 26.82 -23.87
CA SER A 402 -14.13 25.47 -23.37
C SER A 402 -12.96 24.97 -22.51
N SER A 403 -11.72 25.27 -22.90
CA SER A 403 -10.52 24.87 -22.16
C SER A 403 -10.36 25.66 -20.86
N ILE A 404 -10.57 26.98 -20.89
CA ILE A 404 -10.52 27.82 -19.68
C ILE A 404 -11.63 27.40 -18.71
N LEU A 405 -12.84 27.18 -19.21
CA LEU A 405 -13.97 26.76 -18.38
C LEU A 405 -13.73 25.38 -17.75
N MET A 406 -13.19 24.42 -18.51
CA MET A 406 -12.80 23.12 -17.99
C MET A 406 -11.75 23.24 -16.88
N TRP A 407 -10.70 24.03 -17.12
CA TRP A 407 -9.63 24.24 -16.14
C TRP A 407 -10.17 24.85 -14.84
N VAL A 408 -10.95 25.93 -14.93
CA VAL A 408 -11.55 26.59 -13.76
C VAL A 408 -12.53 25.65 -13.04
N ALA A 409 -13.42 24.97 -13.77
CA ALA A 409 -14.41 24.09 -13.16
C ALA A 409 -13.76 22.89 -12.44
N SER A 410 -12.74 22.26 -13.04
CA SER A 410 -12.00 21.17 -12.38
C SER A 410 -11.14 21.65 -11.21
N ALA A 411 -10.55 22.84 -11.29
CA ALA A 411 -9.83 23.45 -10.17
C ALA A 411 -10.76 23.73 -8.99
N VAL A 412 -11.90 24.39 -9.23
CA VAL A 412 -12.89 24.70 -8.20
C VAL A 412 -13.42 23.41 -7.56
N TRP A 413 -13.81 22.42 -8.36
CA TRP A 413 -14.26 21.13 -7.82
C TRP A 413 -13.16 20.48 -6.99
N SER A 414 -11.92 20.48 -7.47
CA SER A 414 -10.83 19.77 -6.80
C SER A 414 -10.37 20.43 -5.50
N LEU A 415 -10.46 21.77 -5.41
CA LEU A 415 -10.14 22.53 -4.21
C LEU A 415 -11.26 22.48 -3.16
N LEU A 416 -12.53 22.56 -3.58
CA LEU A 416 -13.66 22.55 -2.66
C LEU A 416 -13.97 21.17 -2.09
N VAL A 417 -13.76 20.12 -2.88
CA VAL A 417 -14.04 18.74 -2.51
C VAL A 417 -12.79 17.90 -2.82
N PRO A 418 -11.75 17.88 -1.99
CA PRO A 418 -10.55 17.05 -2.22
C PRO A 418 -10.85 15.54 -2.07
N VAL A 419 -10.07 14.68 -2.73
CA VAL A 419 -10.22 13.22 -2.60
C VAL A 419 -9.70 12.78 -1.24
N GLN A 420 -10.48 11.96 -0.54
CA GLN A 420 -10.07 11.29 0.69
C GLN A 420 -9.83 9.81 0.43
N HIS A 421 -8.83 9.25 1.10
CA HIS A 421 -8.60 7.82 1.12
C HIS A 421 -9.67 7.14 2.00
N ARG A 422 -9.97 5.88 1.71
CA ARG A 422 -10.92 5.07 2.49
C ARG A 422 -10.26 3.76 2.90
N ILE A 423 -10.18 3.52 4.20
CA ILE A 423 -9.69 2.26 4.77
C ILE A 423 -10.88 1.53 5.36
N THR A 424 -11.06 0.27 4.96
CA THR A 424 -12.05 -0.63 5.56
C THR A 424 -11.33 -1.88 6.01
N VAL A 425 -11.36 -2.16 7.32
CA VAL A 425 -10.75 -3.36 7.89
C VAL A 425 -11.88 -4.32 8.23
N ALA A 426 -11.94 -5.43 7.51
CA ALA A 426 -12.95 -6.46 7.68
C ALA A 426 -12.26 -7.82 7.49
N ARG A 427 -11.79 -8.38 8.60
CA ARG A 427 -11.09 -9.67 8.61
C ARG A 427 -12.11 -10.80 8.56
N SER A 428 -12.16 -11.52 7.45
CA SER A 428 -12.98 -12.72 7.27
C SER A 428 -12.19 -13.77 6.50
N CYS A 429 -12.11 -14.98 7.04
CA CYS A 429 -11.51 -16.12 6.35
C CYS A 429 -12.58 -17.16 6.05
N THR A 430 -12.61 -17.65 4.82
CA THR A 430 -13.48 -18.75 4.41
C THR A 430 -12.62 -19.94 4.01
N VAL A 431 -12.88 -21.09 4.62
CA VAL A 431 -12.27 -22.35 4.21
C VAL A 431 -12.94 -22.77 2.89
N VAL A 432 -12.19 -22.68 1.79
CA VAL A 432 -12.69 -23.06 0.45
C VAL A 432 -12.59 -24.57 0.29
N SER A 433 -11.48 -25.14 0.75
CA SER A 433 -11.26 -26.58 0.83
C SER A 433 -10.56 -26.89 2.14
N VAL A 434 -11.15 -27.76 2.95
CA VAL A 434 -10.54 -28.27 4.17
C VAL A 434 -9.16 -28.84 3.82
N ASP A 435 -8.15 -28.50 4.62
CA ASP A 435 -6.74 -28.90 4.48
C ASP A 435 -5.97 -28.40 3.24
N ASN A 436 -6.61 -27.70 2.31
CA ASN A 436 -5.97 -27.29 1.06
C ASN A 436 -5.99 -25.77 0.81
N GLN A 437 -7.09 -25.08 1.17
CA GLN A 437 -7.20 -23.65 0.89
C GLN A 437 -8.11 -22.90 1.85
N ILE A 438 -7.55 -21.82 2.42
CA ILE A 438 -8.30 -20.79 3.15
C ILE A 438 -8.10 -19.46 2.41
N VAL A 439 -9.19 -18.76 2.14
CA VAL A 439 -9.15 -17.41 1.55
C VAL A 439 -9.52 -16.41 2.62
N CYS A 440 -8.55 -15.58 3.01
CA CYS A 440 -8.74 -14.51 3.97
C CYS A 440 -8.82 -13.15 3.28
N ARG A 441 -9.87 -12.39 3.57
CA ARG A 441 -9.97 -10.96 3.27
C ARG A 441 -9.67 -10.20 4.55
N SER A 442 -8.67 -9.34 4.56
CA SER A 442 -8.27 -8.58 5.76
C SER A 442 -8.85 -7.17 5.78
N GLY A 443 -8.75 -6.46 4.65
CA GLY A 443 -9.27 -5.11 4.49
C GLY A 443 -9.01 -4.58 3.09
N ILE A 444 -9.58 -3.43 2.80
CA ILE A 444 -9.43 -2.71 1.52
C ILE A 444 -8.94 -1.30 1.86
N VAL A 445 -7.80 -0.92 1.26
CA VAL A 445 -7.30 0.46 1.23
C VAL A 445 -7.58 1.03 -0.14
N ALA A 446 -8.57 1.91 -0.23
CA ALA A 446 -8.95 2.58 -1.47
C ALA A 446 -8.43 4.03 -1.46
N ILE A 447 -7.45 4.33 -2.30
CA ILE A 447 -6.94 5.69 -2.50
C ILE A 447 -7.68 6.46 -3.59
N GLY A 448 -8.33 5.74 -4.52
CA GLY A 448 -8.99 6.31 -5.68
C GLY A 448 -10.52 6.38 -5.54
N ASN A 449 -11.12 7.40 -6.15
CA ASN A 449 -12.56 7.55 -6.28
C ASN A 449 -12.98 7.47 -7.75
N PHE A 450 -13.56 6.34 -8.15
CA PHE A 450 -13.99 6.10 -9.53
C PHE A 450 -15.13 7.02 -9.97
N GLN A 451 -16.05 7.38 -9.07
CA GLN A 451 -17.14 8.31 -9.37
C GLN A 451 -16.59 9.70 -9.73
N ARG A 452 -15.55 10.15 -9.04
CA ARG A 452 -14.86 11.40 -9.37
C ARG A 452 -14.13 11.33 -10.71
N PHE A 453 -13.47 10.21 -11.00
CA PHE A 453 -12.85 9.98 -12.30
C PHE A 453 -13.88 10.14 -13.44
N CYS A 454 -15.01 9.43 -13.35
CA CYS A 454 -16.10 9.54 -14.30
C CYS A 454 -16.67 10.95 -14.36
N GLY A 455 -16.77 11.63 -13.21
CA GLY A 455 -17.25 13.00 -13.10
C GLY A 455 -16.38 14.01 -13.85
N LEU A 456 -15.06 13.97 -13.66
CA LEU A 456 -14.10 14.83 -14.36
C LEU A 456 -14.06 14.54 -15.87
N PHE A 457 -14.14 13.27 -16.25
CA PHE A 457 -14.23 12.88 -17.66
C PHE A 457 -15.54 13.36 -18.32
N THR A 458 -16.66 13.22 -17.62
CA THR A 458 -17.97 13.72 -18.07
C THR A 458 -17.96 15.24 -18.18
N LEU A 459 -17.33 15.93 -17.24
CA LEU A 459 -17.17 17.39 -17.28
C LEU A 459 -16.42 17.83 -18.55
N ALA A 460 -15.30 17.17 -18.88
CA ALA A 460 -14.54 17.48 -20.09
C ALA A 460 -15.34 17.23 -21.39
N THR A 461 -16.08 16.14 -21.44
CA THR A 461 -16.85 15.75 -22.64
C THR A 461 -18.15 16.53 -22.82
N THR A 462 -18.74 17.08 -21.75
CA THR A 462 -20.00 17.85 -21.80
C THR A 462 -19.80 19.35 -21.95
N LEU A 463 -18.73 19.93 -21.38
CA LEU A 463 -18.46 21.37 -21.52
C LEU A 463 -18.15 21.78 -22.96
N VAL A 464 -17.48 20.91 -23.72
CA VAL A 464 -17.16 21.15 -25.14
C VAL A 464 -18.41 21.38 -26.01
N PRO A 465 -19.39 20.46 -26.08
CA PRO A 465 -20.60 20.69 -26.85
C PRO A 465 -21.45 21.83 -26.30
N LEU A 466 -21.52 22.02 -24.97
CA LEU A 466 -22.28 23.11 -24.36
C LEU A 466 -21.73 24.48 -24.79
N THR A 467 -20.41 24.67 -24.70
CA THR A 467 -19.76 25.93 -25.12
C THR A 467 -19.90 26.16 -26.62
N TYR A 468 -19.79 25.11 -27.44
CA TYR A 468 -20.09 25.18 -28.88
C TYR A 468 -21.53 25.65 -29.14
N LEU A 469 -22.54 25.03 -28.50
CA LEU A 469 -23.94 25.40 -28.69
C LEU A 469 -24.21 26.86 -28.30
N VAL A 470 -23.66 27.32 -27.17
CA VAL A 470 -23.77 28.72 -26.74
C VAL A 470 -23.18 29.66 -27.80
N GLN A 471 -21.99 29.38 -28.32
CA GLN A 471 -21.37 30.24 -29.35
C GLN A 471 -22.09 30.14 -30.70
N ARG A 472 -22.62 28.96 -31.06
CA ARG A 472 -23.41 28.76 -32.26
C ARG A 472 -24.71 29.56 -32.24
N CYS A 473 -25.38 29.62 -31.08
CA CYS A 473 -26.58 30.44 -30.86
C CYS A 473 -26.26 31.94 -30.86
N ARG A 474 -25.13 32.36 -30.29
CA ARG A 474 -24.71 33.77 -30.27
C ARG A 474 -24.26 34.29 -31.64
N PHE A 475 -23.60 33.44 -32.43
CA PHE A 475 -23.02 33.80 -33.73
C PHE A 475 -23.43 32.79 -34.82
N PRO A 476 -24.72 32.77 -35.24
CA PRO A 476 -25.22 31.78 -36.19
C PRO A 476 -24.68 31.98 -37.63
N LEU A 477 -24.26 33.20 -37.98
CA LEU A 477 -23.77 33.57 -39.32
C LEU A 477 -22.28 33.90 -39.32
N LEU A 478 -21.50 33.29 -38.42
CA LEU A 478 -20.05 33.50 -38.37
C LEU A 478 -19.40 33.12 -39.71
N ALA A 479 -18.72 34.10 -40.32
CA ALA A 479 -17.98 33.93 -41.57
C ALA A 479 -16.59 33.31 -41.30
N ASP A 480 -16.10 32.55 -42.27
CA ASP A 480 -14.73 32.03 -42.26
C ASP A 480 -13.81 33.01 -42.98
N THR A 481 -12.94 33.69 -42.23
CA THR A 481 -12.06 34.74 -42.74
C THR A 481 -10.59 34.30 -42.88
N GLY A 482 -10.26 33.08 -42.45
CA GLY A 482 -8.89 32.57 -42.47
C GLY A 482 -8.49 31.97 -43.82
N LEU A 483 -7.26 32.24 -44.29
CA LEU A 483 -6.68 31.61 -45.46
C LEU A 483 -6.31 30.16 -45.15
N ARG A 484 -6.85 29.22 -45.94
CA ARG A 484 -6.57 27.78 -45.79
C ARG A 484 -5.33 27.41 -46.59
N THR A 485 -4.39 26.73 -45.96
CA THR A 485 -3.18 26.21 -46.61
C THR A 485 -2.94 24.76 -46.16
N ASN A 486 -2.37 23.93 -47.04
CA ASN A 486 -2.07 22.53 -46.70
C ASN A 486 -0.90 22.37 -45.71
N TRP A 487 -0.20 23.46 -45.41
CA TRP A 487 0.98 23.48 -44.54
C TRP A 487 0.60 23.74 -43.08
N LEU A 488 -0.59 24.29 -42.84
CA LEU A 488 -1.15 24.49 -41.50
C LEU A 488 -1.85 23.22 -41.03
N TYR A 489 -1.56 22.86 -39.79
CA TYR A 489 -2.38 21.91 -39.06
C TYR A 489 -3.74 22.54 -38.73
N ALA A 490 -4.81 21.73 -38.67
CA ALA A 490 -6.18 22.23 -38.47
C ALA A 490 -6.33 23.09 -37.20
N THR A 491 -5.74 22.67 -36.09
CA THR A 491 -5.73 23.46 -34.85
C THR A 491 -4.96 24.78 -35.00
N ALA A 492 -3.85 24.81 -35.76
CA ALA A 492 -3.14 26.07 -36.03
C ALA A 492 -4.00 27.04 -36.85
N TYR A 493 -4.72 26.53 -37.84
CA TYR A 493 -5.65 27.33 -38.64
C TYR A 493 -6.73 28.02 -37.80
N HIS A 494 -7.30 27.33 -36.82
CA HIS A 494 -8.37 27.88 -35.98
C HIS A 494 -7.89 28.83 -34.88
N HIS A 495 -6.63 28.73 -34.45
CA HIS A 495 -6.14 29.46 -33.28
C HIS A 495 -5.08 30.53 -33.59
N TYR A 496 -4.47 30.50 -34.78
CA TYR A 496 -3.52 31.53 -35.17
C TYR A 496 -4.21 32.78 -35.68
N LYS A 497 -3.73 33.93 -35.20
CA LYS A 497 -4.07 35.22 -35.80
C LYS A 497 -3.32 35.38 -37.12
N GLN A 498 -4.08 35.64 -38.17
CA GLN A 498 -3.56 35.89 -39.53
C GLN A 498 -3.58 37.39 -39.89
N ASP A 499 -4.31 38.21 -39.13
CA ASP A 499 -4.46 39.63 -39.39
C ASP A 499 -3.10 40.34 -39.38
N GLY A 500 -2.77 41.09 -40.43
CA GLY A 500 -1.47 41.77 -40.58
C GLY A 500 -0.31 40.87 -41.06
N TRP A 501 -0.57 39.58 -41.24
CA TRP A 501 0.39 38.57 -41.75
C TRP A 501 -0.02 38.00 -43.11
N VAL A 502 -1.14 38.46 -43.68
CA VAL A 502 -1.55 38.11 -45.05
C VAL A 502 -1.19 39.26 -45.98
N TYR A 503 -0.38 38.97 -47.00
CA TYR A 503 0.02 39.93 -48.04
C TYR A 503 -0.18 39.30 -49.41
N ASN A 504 -0.79 40.02 -50.35
CA ASN A 504 -1.13 39.51 -51.70
C ASN A 504 -1.82 38.13 -51.69
N ASN A 505 -2.77 37.91 -50.77
CA ASN A 505 -3.50 36.65 -50.61
C ASN A 505 -2.61 35.43 -50.24
N VAL A 506 -1.42 35.68 -49.70
CA VAL A 506 -0.51 34.66 -49.16
C VAL A 506 -0.33 34.90 -47.67
N TYR A 507 -0.47 33.83 -46.87
CA TYR A 507 -0.22 33.92 -45.43
C TYR A 507 1.26 33.71 -45.14
N HIS A 508 1.86 34.70 -44.49
CA HIS A 508 3.26 34.74 -44.09
C HIS A 508 3.39 34.38 -42.61
N ILE A 509 3.66 33.11 -42.31
CA ILE A 509 3.77 32.64 -40.93
C ILE A 509 5.14 33.02 -40.34
N ASP A 510 5.16 33.56 -39.13
CA ASP A 510 6.42 33.79 -38.41
C ASP A 510 7.10 32.46 -38.03
N ARG A 511 8.43 32.46 -37.94
CA ARG A 511 9.21 31.22 -37.75
C ARG A 511 8.91 30.50 -36.43
N ALA A 512 8.51 31.24 -35.38
CA ALA A 512 8.18 30.64 -34.09
C ALA A 512 6.81 29.93 -34.15
N SER A 513 5.79 30.58 -34.72
CA SER A 513 4.48 29.97 -35.00
C SER A 513 4.60 28.79 -35.98
N ALA A 514 5.52 28.89 -36.95
CA ALA A 514 5.85 27.79 -37.86
C ALA A 514 6.43 26.58 -37.11
N ALA A 515 7.36 26.79 -36.17
CA ALA A 515 7.91 25.71 -35.36
C ALA A 515 6.83 24.98 -34.54
N PHE A 516 5.89 25.70 -33.92
CA PHE A 516 4.74 25.12 -33.24
C PHE A 516 3.85 24.30 -34.19
N ASN A 517 3.63 24.81 -35.40
CA ASN A 517 2.93 24.12 -36.48
C ASN A 517 3.75 23.00 -37.15
N GLY A 518 4.99 22.74 -36.70
CA GLY A 518 5.83 21.65 -37.21
C GLY A 518 6.55 21.97 -38.52
N LEU A 519 6.75 23.25 -38.82
CA LEU A 519 7.57 23.72 -39.94
C LEU A 519 8.88 24.27 -39.39
N LEU A 520 9.98 23.57 -39.63
CA LEU A 520 11.32 24.01 -39.21
C LEU A 520 12.01 24.68 -40.39
N SER A 521 12.29 25.97 -40.27
CA SER A 521 12.99 26.73 -41.31
C SER A 521 14.46 26.93 -40.99
N MET A 522 15.33 26.75 -41.98
CA MET A 522 16.74 27.10 -41.95
C MET A 522 17.11 27.90 -43.20
N PRO A 523 17.83 29.03 -43.08
CA PRO A 523 18.30 29.76 -44.25
C PRO A 523 19.31 28.91 -45.04
N TRP A 524 19.19 28.91 -46.37
CA TRP A 524 20.05 28.19 -47.29
C TRP A 524 20.57 29.16 -48.37
N GLY A 525 21.86 29.49 -48.30
CA GLY A 525 22.48 30.47 -49.20
C GLY A 525 21.98 31.91 -48.95
N LYS A 526 22.01 32.74 -50.00
CA LYS A 526 21.69 34.18 -49.91
C LYS A 526 20.19 34.50 -50.04
N ALA A 527 19.41 33.62 -50.65
CA ALA A 527 18.03 33.91 -51.04
C ALA A 527 17.04 32.78 -50.79
N ASP A 528 17.44 31.58 -50.36
CA ASP A 528 16.51 30.48 -50.14
C ASP A 528 16.38 30.12 -48.66
N THR A 529 15.24 29.54 -48.29
CA THR A 529 14.94 28.97 -46.99
C THR A 529 14.49 27.54 -47.20
N VAL A 530 15.17 26.62 -46.53
CA VAL A 530 14.79 25.22 -46.46
C VAL A 530 13.79 25.06 -45.33
N VAL A 531 12.63 24.47 -45.61
CA VAL A 531 11.56 24.22 -44.65
C VAL A 531 11.33 22.71 -44.56
N LEU A 532 11.59 22.14 -43.39
CA LEU A 532 11.23 20.77 -43.04
C LEU A 532 9.84 20.76 -42.42
N ASP A 533 8.89 20.10 -43.06
CA ASP A 533 7.60 19.79 -42.47
C ASP A 533 7.65 18.45 -41.74
N ILE A 534 7.72 18.48 -40.40
CA ILE A 534 7.81 17.27 -39.58
C ILE A 534 6.52 16.44 -39.60
N LYS A 535 5.39 17.06 -40.00
CA LYS A 535 4.09 16.36 -40.08
C LYS A 535 4.10 15.36 -41.23
N THR A 536 4.70 15.75 -42.36
CA THR A 536 4.80 14.90 -43.57
C THR A 536 6.19 14.32 -43.79
N TRP A 537 7.18 14.71 -42.97
CA TRP A 537 8.61 14.41 -43.13
C TRP A 537 9.15 14.81 -44.51
N ARG A 538 8.69 15.94 -45.04
CA ARG A 538 9.09 16.46 -46.36
C ARG A 538 9.91 17.74 -46.24
N LEU A 539 10.94 17.83 -47.08
CA LEU A 539 11.77 19.01 -47.20
C LEU A 539 11.31 19.85 -48.39
N PHE A 540 11.14 21.14 -48.18
CA PHE A 540 10.77 22.10 -49.21
C PHE A 540 11.82 23.20 -49.28
N VAL A 541 12.15 23.66 -50.48
CA VAL A 541 12.98 24.86 -50.68
C VAL A 541 12.04 25.99 -51.11
N ARG A 542 12.20 27.15 -50.48
CA ARG A 542 11.41 28.35 -50.77
C ARG A 542 12.34 29.54 -50.93
N SER A 543 12.18 30.29 -52.00
CA SER A 543 12.86 31.56 -52.15
C SER A 543 12.31 32.56 -51.14
N ALA A 544 13.20 33.33 -50.53
CA ALA A 544 12.89 34.41 -49.63
C ALA A 544 12.00 35.43 -50.34
N VAL A 545 11.10 36.05 -49.59
CA VAL A 545 10.22 37.10 -50.11
C VAL A 545 11.10 38.21 -50.71
N CYS A 546 10.98 38.46 -52.01
CA CYS A 546 11.61 39.63 -52.64
C CYS A 546 11.00 40.89 -52.01
N LEU A 547 11.81 41.62 -51.25
CA LEU A 547 11.40 42.85 -50.59
C LEU A 547 11.29 43.97 -51.62
N ASP A 548 10.11 44.15 -52.19
CA ASP A 548 9.78 45.40 -52.90
C ASP A 548 9.51 46.52 -51.88
N MET A 549 9.64 47.80 -52.29
CA MET A 549 9.44 48.97 -51.40
C MET A 549 8.04 49.02 -50.73
N THR A 550 7.08 48.24 -51.22
CA THR A 550 5.71 48.12 -50.70
C THR A 550 5.53 46.97 -49.68
N THR A 551 6.52 46.10 -49.51
CA THR A 551 6.43 44.93 -48.64
C THR A 551 6.71 45.33 -47.18
N PRO A 552 5.80 45.05 -46.23
CA PRO A 552 6.06 45.33 -44.83
C PRO A 552 7.33 44.64 -44.31
N PRO A 553 8.20 45.35 -43.57
CA PRO A 553 9.53 44.85 -43.18
C PRO A 553 9.48 43.63 -42.25
N HIS A 554 8.41 43.46 -41.46
CA HIS A 554 8.25 42.30 -40.58
C HIS A 554 8.05 40.99 -41.35
N LEU A 555 7.57 41.05 -42.61
CA LEU A 555 7.37 39.87 -43.44
C LEU A 555 8.69 39.29 -43.99
N ALA A 556 9.79 40.05 -43.96
CA ALA A 556 11.11 39.61 -44.43
C ALA A 556 11.63 38.33 -43.72
N HIS A 557 11.17 38.10 -42.49
CA HIS A 557 11.62 37.00 -41.65
C HIS A 557 10.63 35.82 -41.61
N THR A 558 9.55 35.88 -42.37
CA THR A 558 8.46 34.89 -42.37
C THR A 558 8.64 33.78 -43.40
N ILE A 559 7.78 32.77 -43.34
CA ILE A 559 7.66 31.71 -44.34
C ILE A 559 6.35 31.92 -45.12
N PRO A 560 6.40 32.16 -46.44
CA PRO A 560 5.18 32.26 -47.25
C PRO A 560 4.53 30.87 -47.42
N LEU A 561 3.25 30.75 -47.05
CA LEU A 561 2.45 29.52 -47.18
C LEU A 561 1.64 29.58 -48.48
N ILE A 562 2.26 29.12 -49.58
CA ILE A 562 1.69 29.06 -50.94
C ILE A 562 1.19 27.64 -51.25
#